data_AF-A0A838VSL8-F1
#
_entry.id   AF-A0A838VSL8-F1
#
_cell.length_a   1.000
_cell.length_b   1.000
_cell.length_c   1.000
_cell.angle_alpha   90.00
_cell.angle_beta   90.00
_cell.angle_gamma   90.00
#
_symmetry.space_group_name_H-M   'P 1'
#
loop_
_entity.id
_entity.type
_entity.pdbx_description
1 polymer ?
#
loop_
_entity_poly.entity_id
_entity_poly.type
_entity_poly.pdbx_seq_one_letter_code
_entity_poly.pdbx_strand_id
1 'polypeptide(L)' 'MNIALKRKKQLFLILIALASSGYFSFMSGVEIHFFLKSFLSVIPLQAAAIIYVIYYWRKK' A
#
# COMPACT_ATOMS: atom_id res chain seq x y z
N MET A 1 -6.12 -19.67 -16.96
CA MET A 1 -5.29 -18.77 -16.12
C MET A 1 -4.59 -19.61 -15.05
N ASN A 2 -3.26 -19.64 -15.07
CA ASN A 2 -2.46 -20.63 -14.34
C ASN A 2 -2.61 -20.49 -12.80
N ILE A 3 -2.95 -21.56 -12.08
CA ILE A 3 -3.30 -21.55 -10.63
C ILE A 3 -2.17 -20.94 -9.79
N ALA A 4 -0.91 -21.22 -10.17
CA ALA A 4 0.28 -20.66 -9.53
C ALA A 4 0.34 -19.12 -9.60
N LEU A 5 -0.13 -18.52 -10.68
CA LEU A 5 -0.12 -17.05 -10.86
C LEU A 5 -1.17 -16.37 -9.97
N LYS A 6 -2.34 -17.01 -9.80
CA LYS A 6 -3.40 -16.51 -8.91
C LYS A 6 -2.95 -16.50 -7.45
N ARG A 7 -2.25 -17.56 -7.03
CA ARG A 7 -1.71 -17.70 -5.66
C ARG A 7 -0.62 -16.67 -5.36
N LYS A 8 0.30 -16.42 -6.30
CA LYS A 8 1.31 -15.35 -6.17
C LYS A 8 0.68 -13.96 -6.03
N LYS A 9 -0.35 -13.65 -6.82
CA LYS A 9 -1.09 -12.38 -6.70
C LYS A 9 -1.79 -12.25 -5.35
N GLN A 10 -2.42 -13.30 -4.85
CA GLN A 10 -3.06 -13.28 -3.53
C GLN A 10 -2.04 -13.05 -2.41
N LEU A 11 -0.90 -13.74 -2.43
CA LEU A 11 0.17 -13.52 -1.44
C LEU A 11 0.67 -12.08 -1.47
N PHE A 12 0.88 -11.52 -2.66
CA PHE A 12 1.27 -10.12 -2.81
C PHE A 12 0.23 -9.15 -2.21
N LEU A 13 -1.06 -9.38 -2.47
CA LEU A 13 -2.14 -8.56 -1.91
C LEU A 13 -2.21 -8.67 -0.37
N ILE A 14 -2.03 -9.88 0.17
CA ILE A 14 -1.99 -10.11 1.62
C ILE A 14 -0.81 -9.36 2.26
N LEU A 15 0.38 -9.40 1.62
CA LEU A 15 1.55 -8.67 2.11
C LEU A 15 1.31 -7.15 2.12
N ILE A 16 0.68 -6.60 1.08
CA ILE A 16 0.31 -5.17 1.04
C ILE A 16 -0.70 -4.84 2.14
N ALA A 17 -1.71 -5.68 2.35
CA ALA A 17 -2.71 -5.47 3.39
C ALA A 17 -2.07 -5.47 4.79
N LEU A 18 -1.19 -6.44 5.07
CA LEU A 18 -0.46 -6.51 6.34
C LEU A 18 0.45 -5.29 6.55
N ALA A 19 1.20 -4.88 5.53
CA ALA A 19 2.06 -3.71 5.59
C ALA A 19 1.27 -2.42 5.85
N SER A 20 0.12 -2.25 5.17
CA SER A 20 -0.76 -1.09 5.34
C SER A 20 -1.37 -1.06 6.75
N SER A 21 -1.86 -2.20 7.24
CA SER A 21 -2.39 -2.32 8.61
C SER A 21 -1.32 -2.02 9.66
N GLY A 22 -0.09 -2.51 9.48
CA GLY A 22 1.05 -2.18 10.34
C GLY A 22 1.37 -0.69 10.35
N TYR A 23 1.36 -0.05 9.18
CA TYR A 23 1.57 1.39 9.03
C TYR A 23 0.51 2.22 9.79
N PHE A 24 -0.78 1.92 9.58
CA PHE A 24 -1.86 2.62 10.25
C PHE A 24 -1.88 2.38 11.76
N SER A 25 -1.55 1.15 12.19
CA SER A 25 -1.41 0.81 13.60
C SER A 25 -0.31 1.65 14.26
N PHE A 26 0.88 1.71 13.66
CA PHE A 26 1.96 2.59 14.12
C PHE A 26 1.52 4.05 14.16
N MET A 27 0.96 4.59 13.06
CA MET A 27 0.52 5.98 12.98
C MET A 27 -0.57 6.35 13.98
N SER A 28 -1.43 5.41 14.40
CA SER A 28 -2.47 5.68 15.40
C SER A 28 -1.86 6.12 16.73
N GLY A 29 -0.76 5.48 17.15
CA GLY A 29 -0.08 5.73 18.42
C GLY A 29 0.91 6.89 18.41
N VAL A 30 1.29 7.41 17.23
CA VAL A 30 2.20 8.56 17.17
C VAL A 30 1.43 9.87 17.41
N GLU A 31 1.85 10.61 18.43
CA GLU A 31 1.39 11.97 18.73
C GLU A 31 2.15 12.99 17.88
N ILE A 32 1.73 13.12 16.63
CA ILE A 32 2.25 14.10 15.68
C ILE A 32 1.21 15.21 15.53
N HIS A 33 1.65 16.44 15.21
CA HIS A 33 0.75 17.52 14.81
C HIS A 33 -0.27 17.04 13.77
N PHE A 34 -1.54 17.38 14.00
CA PHE A 34 -2.69 16.92 13.22
C PHE A 34 -2.49 17.07 11.70
N PHE A 35 -1.98 18.23 11.26
CA PHE A 35 -1.67 18.50 9.86
C PHE A 35 -0.68 17.47 9.26
N LEU A 36 0.41 17.19 9.98
CA LEU A 36 1.45 16.26 9.53
C LEU A 36 0.94 14.81 9.58
N LYS A 37 0.11 14.48 10.56
CA LYS A 37 -0.53 13.15 10.71
C LYS A 37 -1.45 12.84 9.54
N SER A 38 -2.24 13.81 9.07
CA SER A 38 -3.09 13.65 7.88
C SER A 38 -2.27 13.44 6.61
N PHE A 39 -1.16 14.17 6.44
CA PHE A 39 -0.28 14.01 5.28
C PHE A 39 0.42 12.65 5.26
N LEU A 40 0.87 12.17 6.41
CA LEU A 40 1.49 10.85 6.54
C LEU A 40 0.46 9.74 6.30
N SER A 41 -0.76 9.87 6.82
CA SER A 41 -1.82 8.85 6.69
C SER A 41 -2.17 8.50 5.23
N VAL A 42 -1.94 9.40 4.27
CA VAL A 42 -2.20 9.14 2.83
C VAL A 42 -1.00 8.54 2.08
N ILE A 43 0.17 8.39 2.70
CA ILE A 43 1.36 7.79 2.06
C ILE A 43 1.08 6.41 1.44
N PRO A 44 0.39 5.46 2.11
CA PRO A 44 0.10 4.15 1.52
C PRO A 44 -0.71 4.27 0.22
N LEU A 45 -1.66 5.21 0.16
CA LEU A 45 -2.47 5.46 -1.02
C LEU A 45 -1.64 6.06 -2.16
N GLN A 46 -0.76 7.02 -1.84
CA GLN A 46 0.15 7.62 -2.82
C GLN A 46 1.12 6.57 -3.40
N ALA A 47 1.66 5.70 -2.56
CA ALA A 47 2.53 4.60 -3.00
C ALA A 47 1.79 3.64 -3.95
N ALA A 48 0.54 3.28 -3.63
CA ALA A 48 -0.29 2.45 -4.51
C ALA A 48 -0.54 3.12 -5.87
N ALA A 49 -0.79 4.43 -5.90
CA ALA A 49 -0.97 5.19 -7.13
C ALA A 49 0.30 5.19 -8.00
N ILE A 50 1.47 5.40 -7.41
CA ILE A 50 2.76 5.35 -8.12
C ILE A 50 3.01 3.97 -8.72
N ILE A 51 2.80 2.91 -7.93
CA ILE A 51 2.94 1.51 -8.41
C ILE A 51 2.00 1.26 -9.59
N TYR A 52 0.75 1.72 -9.49
CA TYR A 52 -0.23 1.57 -10.55
C TYR A 52 0.21 2.29 -11.82
N VAL A 53 0.62 3.56 -11.73
CA VAL A 53 1.08 4.35 -12.89
C VAL A 53 2.29 3.69 -13.54
N ILE A 54 3.31 3.30 -12.77
CA ILE A 54 4.52 2.65 -13.29
C ILE A 54 4.15 1.34 -14.00
N TYR A 55 3.32 0.49 -13.37
CA TYR A 55 2.96 -0.80 -13.94
C TYR A 55 2.09 -0.67 -15.19
N TYR A 56 1.19 0.33 -15.22
CA TYR A 56 0.34 0.62 -16.36
C TYR A 56 1.13 1.21 -17.53
N TRP A 57 2.01 2.19 -17.26
CA TRP A 57 2.89 2.76 -18.27
C TRP A 57 3.82 1.74 -18.89
N ARG A 58 4.39 0.83 -18.10
CA ARG A 58 5.33 -0.19 -18.58
C ARG A 58 4.67 -1.31 -19.41
N LYS A 59 3.34 -1.36 -19.43
CA LYS A 59 2.54 -2.32 -20.21
C LYS A 59 1.97 -1.73 -21.51
N LYS A 60 2.06 -0.42 -21.70
CA LYS A 60 1.82 0.26 -22.98
C LYS A 60 3.11 0.29 -23.79
#